data_AF-T1FKJ6-F1
#
_entry.id   AF-T1FKJ6-F1
#
_cell.length_a   1.000
_cell.length_b   1.000
_cell.length_c   1.000
_cell.angle_alpha   90.00
_cell.angle_beta   90.00
_cell.angle_gamma   90.00
#
_symmetry.space_group_name_H-M   'P 1'
#
loop_
_entity.id
_entity.type
_entity.pdbx_description
1 polymer ?
#
loop_
_entity_poly.entity_id
_entity_poly.type
_entity_poly.pdbx_seq_one_letter_code
_entity_poly.pdbx_strand_id
1 'polypeptide(L)'
;MIKISNPIWPTWTAMQLKMRFIRNKTVSNIRLLTKTVNDNNNEIKLKVDHINDANISLKHELDMIKNMIKDNDSKLEKLYEPGSKLSVEIDHFKSELQKTWASVVGQEVKKGMQSINVEVKTVQKTLEEAQEIKEREKNMVFNVTEGDNDRDRVKEIIKKLSSDSDMKRIIRLGKRVESTNRPILIVMDNISAKELVIKSSYKLKQMSEELSKVWIANDLTAEQRSGLKSLIANAKSREAACTGGFLYRELVAVLEIISLLSNNVVLAGDFSVHVEKHMDPHSVSLCEIFGNFNLVNRINEPTHELGGVLDLIITSMSFPVFDIRVLPPGVFSDHGLVQACLSIDQVIRMKKKDGSILEKHES
;
A
#
# COMPACT_ATOMS: atom_id res chain seq x y z
N MET A 1 -75.49 21.51 -145.92
CA MET A 1 -76.18 21.95 -144.69
C MET A 1 -75.51 21.26 -143.51
N ILE A 2 -75.18 22.08 -142.51
CA ILE A 2 -74.53 21.75 -141.24
C ILE A 2 -75.43 20.82 -140.40
N LYS A 3 -74.84 19.90 -139.62
CA LYS A 3 -75.06 19.69 -138.17
C LYS A 3 -74.42 18.38 -137.70
N ILE A 4 -73.30 18.41 -136.98
CA ILE A 4 -73.10 18.80 -135.57
C ILE A 4 -73.26 17.58 -134.65
N SER A 5 -72.10 17.16 -134.14
CA SER A 5 -71.79 16.70 -132.79
C SER A 5 -72.61 15.57 -132.15
N ASN A 6 -71.88 14.58 -131.64
CA ASN A 6 -71.63 14.62 -130.20
C ASN A 6 -70.25 14.07 -129.83
N PRO A 7 -69.60 14.64 -128.79
CA PRO A 7 -68.19 14.47 -128.51
C PRO A 7 -67.94 13.29 -127.57
N ILE A 8 -66.90 12.51 -127.86
CA ILE A 8 -66.29 11.63 -126.87
C ILE A 8 -64.81 12.01 -126.88
N TRP A 9 -64.35 12.61 -125.78
CA TRP A 9 -62.95 12.96 -125.62
C TRP A 9 -62.05 11.71 -125.75
N PRO A 10 -60.80 11.85 -126.23
CA PRO A 10 -59.97 10.75 -126.69
C PRO A 10 -59.10 10.19 -125.54
N THR A 11 -59.30 8.92 -125.22
CA THR A 11 -58.66 8.22 -124.10
C THR A 11 -57.19 7.84 -124.34
N TRP A 12 -56.70 7.86 -125.58
CA TRP A 12 -55.39 7.31 -125.94
C TRP A 12 -54.22 8.32 -125.85
N THR A 13 -54.38 9.54 -126.37
CA THR A 13 -53.29 10.54 -126.41
C THR A 13 -52.94 11.08 -125.02
N ALA A 14 -53.95 11.28 -124.16
CA ALA A 14 -53.76 11.69 -122.77
C ALA A 14 -53.06 10.60 -121.94
N MET A 15 -53.33 9.32 -122.23
CA MET A 15 -52.71 8.18 -121.55
C MET A 15 -51.23 8.03 -121.90
N GLN A 16 -50.83 8.26 -123.15
CA GLN A 16 -49.42 8.23 -123.56
C GLN A 16 -48.59 9.37 -122.96
N LEU A 17 -49.11 10.60 -122.94
CA LEU A 17 -48.44 11.73 -122.28
C LEU A 17 -48.32 11.51 -120.76
N LYS A 18 -49.36 10.95 -120.12
CA LYS A 18 -49.33 10.60 -118.70
C LYS A 18 -48.31 9.49 -118.41
N MET A 19 -48.22 8.45 -119.25
CA MET A 19 -47.17 7.43 -119.12
C MET A 19 -45.75 8.00 -119.34
N ARG A 20 -45.56 8.88 -120.32
CA ARG A 20 -44.25 9.51 -120.58
C ARG A 20 -43.83 10.44 -119.45
N PHE A 21 -44.77 11.19 -118.88
CA PHE A 21 -44.55 12.03 -117.71
C PHE A 21 -44.21 11.20 -116.47
N ILE A 22 -44.95 10.12 -116.20
CA ILE A 22 -44.66 9.17 -115.12
C ILE A 22 -43.27 8.57 -115.32
N ARG A 23 -42.96 8.06 -116.52
CA ARG A 23 -41.64 7.48 -116.84
C ARG A 23 -40.50 8.47 -116.59
N ASN A 24 -40.61 9.70 -117.09
CA ASN A 24 -39.57 10.71 -116.89
C ASN A 24 -39.40 11.11 -115.42
N LYS A 25 -40.51 11.22 -114.67
CA LYS A 25 -40.47 11.47 -113.22
C LYS A 25 -39.82 10.32 -112.47
N THR A 26 -40.14 9.08 -112.82
CA THR A 26 -39.53 7.88 -112.23
C THR A 26 -38.03 7.82 -112.52
N VAL A 27 -37.60 8.07 -113.77
CA VAL A 27 -36.18 8.09 -114.15
C VAL A 27 -35.41 9.20 -113.42
N SER A 28 -36.01 10.40 -113.29
CA SER A 28 -35.40 11.50 -112.53
C SER A 28 -35.24 11.15 -111.04
N ASN A 29 -36.27 10.57 -110.43
CA ASN A 29 -36.23 10.13 -109.03
C ASN A 29 -35.18 9.03 -108.80
N ILE A 30 -35.08 8.06 -109.72
CA ILE A 30 -34.05 7.02 -109.68
C ILE A 30 -32.67 7.67 -109.76
N ARG A 31 -32.45 8.61 -110.67
CA ARG A 31 -31.15 9.31 -110.80
C ARG A 31 -30.78 10.10 -109.55
N LEU A 32 -31.74 10.77 -108.93
CA LEU A 32 -31.53 11.49 -107.67
C LEU A 32 -31.17 10.52 -106.54
N LEU A 33 -31.92 9.42 -106.42
CA LEU A 33 -31.65 8.37 -105.44
C LEU A 33 -30.26 7.76 -105.63
N THR A 34 -29.87 7.44 -106.86
CA THR A 34 -28.53 6.92 -107.17
C THR A 34 -27.44 7.90 -106.76
N LYS A 35 -27.62 9.20 -107.00
CA LYS A 35 -26.67 10.22 -106.56
C LYS A 35 -26.57 10.26 -105.03
N THR A 36 -27.70 10.32 -104.33
CA THR A 36 -27.72 10.33 -102.85
C THR A 36 -27.10 9.07 -102.25
N VAL A 37 -27.37 7.89 -102.81
CA VAL A 37 -26.75 6.63 -102.36
C VAL A 37 -25.24 6.67 -102.56
N ASN A 38 -24.77 7.21 -103.69
CA ASN A 38 -23.34 7.29 -103.97
C ASN A 38 -22.62 8.29 -103.05
N ASP A 39 -23.23 9.46 -102.81
CA ASP A 39 -22.70 10.46 -101.88
C ASP A 39 -22.63 9.90 -100.45
N ASN A 40 -23.69 9.21 -100.00
CA ASN A 40 -23.70 8.52 -98.70
C ASN A 40 -22.63 7.41 -98.62
N ASN A 41 -22.43 6.64 -99.68
CA ASN A 41 -21.38 5.61 -99.71
C ASN A 41 -19.98 6.24 -99.60
N ASN A 42 -19.73 7.37 -100.25
CA ASN A 42 -18.47 8.08 -100.14
C ASN A 42 -18.26 8.62 -98.71
N GLU A 43 -19.31 9.15 -98.08
CA GLU A 43 -19.24 9.61 -96.69
C GLU A 43 -19.01 8.45 -95.71
N ILE A 44 -19.70 7.31 -95.90
CA ILE A 44 -19.48 6.10 -95.11
C ILE A 44 -18.04 5.62 -95.26
N LYS A 45 -17.52 5.59 -96.49
CA LYS A 45 -16.14 5.18 -96.76
C LYS A 45 -15.14 6.07 -96.01
N LEU A 46 -15.31 7.39 -96.06
CA LEU A 46 -14.46 8.33 -95.33
C LEU A 46 -14.52 8.10 -93.81
N LYS A 47 -15.70 7.86 -93.24
CA LYS A 47 -15.84 7.55 -91.81
C LYS A 47 -15.19 6.22 -91.44
N VAL A 48 -15.29 5.20 -92.30
CA VAL A 48 -14.64 3.90 -92.10
C VAL A 48 -13.12 4.05 -92.10
N ASP A 49 -12.56 4.82 -93.03
CA ASP A 49 -11.12 5.09 -93.09
C ASP A 49 -10.66 5.81 -91.80
N HIS A 50 -11.40 6.82 -91.35
CA HIS A 50 -11.09 7.54 -90.10
C HIS A 50 -11.16 6.65 -88.85
N ILE A 51 -12.16 5.75 -88.77
CA ILE A 51 -12.27 4.76 -87.69
C ILE A 51 -11.08 3.80 -87.72
N ASN A 52 -10.64 3.40 -88.91
CA ASN A 52 -9.50 2.50 -89.06
C ASN A 52 -8.20 3.16 -88.56
N ASP A 53 -7.98 4.42 -88.91
CA ASP A 53 -6.83 5.20 -88.42
C ASP A 53 -6.85 5.36 -86.90
N ALA A 54 -8.02 5.70 -86.35
CA ALA A 54 -8.21 5.80 -84.89
C ALA A 54 -7.93 4.46 -84.18
N ASN A 55 -8.37 3.33 -84.76
CA ASN A 55 -8.12 2.01 -84.21
C ASN A 55 -6.63 1.64 -84.24
N ILE A 56 -5.90 2.02 -85.28
CA ILE A 56 -4.44 1.82 -85.35
C ILE A 56 -3.76 2.60 -84.23
N SER A 57 -4.16 3.86 -84.01
CA SER A 57 -3.63 4.70 -82.93
C SER A 57 -3.92 4.11 -81.55
N LEU A 58 -5.17 3.72 -81.28
CA LEU A 58 -5.58 3.12 -80.01
C LEU A 58 -4.82 1.81 -79.74
N LYS A 59 -4.56 1.01 -80.77
CA LYS A 59 -3.78 -0.22 -80.62
C LYS A 59 -2.34 0.07 -80.21
N HIS A 60 -1.72 1.10 -80.78
CA HIS A 60 -0.38 1.51 -80.39
C HIS A 60 -0.33 2.01 -78.93
N GLU A 61 -1.30 2.84 -78.52
CA GLU A 61 -1.40 3.31 -77.12
C GLU A 61 -1.59 2.15 -76.14
N LEU A 62 -2.44 1.17 -76.47
CA LEU A 62 -2.63 -0.04 -75.65
C LEU A 62 -1.34 -0.85 -75.52
N ASP A 63 -0.55 -0.97 -76.58
CA ASP A 63 0.75 -1.66 -76.52
C ASP A 63 1.75 -0.91 -75.63
N MET A 64 1.76 0.42 -75.65
CA MET A 64 2.60 1.21 -74.74
C MET A 64 2.20 1.00 -73.27
N ILE A 65 0.90 1.08 -72.96
CA ILE A 65 0.39 0.85 -71.61
C ILE A 65 0.74 -0.56 -71.12
N LYS A 66 0.57 -1.57 -71.99
CA LYS A 66 0.91 -2.96 -71.68
C LYS A 66 2.38 -3.14 -71.32
N ASN A 67 3.28 -2.47 -72.04
CA ASN A 67 4.71 -2.51 -71.74
C ASN A 67 5.02 -1.81 -70.41
N MET A 68 4.40 -0.66 -70.14
CA MET A 68 4.55 0.04 -68.85
C MET A 68 4.08 -0.82 -67.66
N ILE A 69 2.97 -1.54 -67.81
CA ILE A 69 2.46 -2.44 -66.76
C ILE A 69 3.47 -3.57 -66.50
N LYS A 70 4.00 -4.21 -67.54
CA LYS A 70 5.05 -5.24 -67.39
C LYS A 70 6.29 -4.72 -66.67
N ASP A 71 6.76 -3.53 -67.02
CA ASP A 71 7.91 -2.93 -66.36
C ASP A 71 7.64 -2.69 -64.87
N ASN A 72 6.43 -2.22 -64.53
CA ASN A 72 6.03 -2.02 -63.14
C ASN A 72 5.89 -3.34 -62.37
N ASP A 73 5.31 -4.38 -62.96
CA ASP A 73 5.25 -5.72 -62.35
C ASP A 73 6.65 -6.25 -62.03
N SER A 74 7.60 -6.11 -62.96
CA SER A 74 8.99 -6.55 -62.75
C SER A 74 9.69 -5.76 -61.62
N LYS A 75 9.35 -4.49 -61.43
CA LYS A 75 9.86 -3.67 -60.32
C LYS A 75 9.20 -4.06 -59.00
N LEU A 76 7.92 -4.43 -59.02
CA LEU A 76 7.18 -4.90 -57.87
C LEU A 76 7.79 -6.23 -57.36
N GLU A 77 8.05 -7.19 -58.24
CA GLU A 77 8.68 -8.46 -57.85
C GLU A 77 10.03 -8.26 -57.14
N LYS A 78 10.85 -7.31 -57.60
CA LYS A 78 12.14 -6.96 -56.97
C LYS A 78 12.01 -6.37 -55.57
N LEU A 79 10.86 -5.79 -55.20
CA LEU A 79 10.61 -5.29 -53.85
C LEU A 79 10.29 -6.44 -52.87
N TYR A 80 9.64 -7.50 -53.36
CA TYR A 80 9.24 -8.67 -52.57
C TYR A 80 10.30 -9.79 -52.52
N GLU A 81 11.35 -9.70 -53.32
CA GLU A 81 12.42 -10.70 -53.33
C GLU A 81 13.16 -10.77 -51.97
N PRO A 82 13.40 -11.98 -51.41
CA PRO A 82 14.23 -12.16 -50.23
C PRO A 82 15.63 -11.58 -50.45
N GLY A 83 16.06 -10.66 -49.57
CA GLY A 83 17.33 -9.94 -49.73
C GLY A 83 17.20 -8.61 -50.49
N SER A 84 16.00 -8.20 -50.91
CA SER A 84 15.74 -6.81 -51.30
C SER A 84 16.08 -5.86 -50.15
N LYS A 85 16.45 -4.63 -50.47
CA LYS A 85 16.79 -3.61 -49.45
C LYS A 85 15.70 -3.47 -48.38
N LEU A 86 14.44 -3.54 -48.80
CA LEU A 86 13.29 -3.47 -47.89
C LEU A 86 13.20 -4.70 -46.98
N SER A 87 13.41 -5.91 -47.50
CA SER A 87 13.44 -7.14 -46.71
C SER A 87 14.53 -7.07 -45.63
N VAL A 88 15.73 -6.61 -46.00
CA VAL A 88 16.87 -6.48 -45.06
C VAL A 88 16.56 -5.45 -43.98
N GLU A 89 15.94 -4.33 -44.31
CA GLU A 89 15.51 -3.31 -43.33
C GLU A 89 14.42 -3.83 -42.39
N ILE A 90 13.46 -4.62 -42.90
CA ILE A 90 12.43 -5.27 -42.08
C ILE A 90 13.05 -6.29 -41.13
N ASP A 91 13.98 -7.12 -41.61
CA ASP A 91 14.67 -8.12 -40.78
C ASP A 91 15.55 -7.46 -39.72
N HIS A 92 16.27 -6.40 -40.09
CA HIS A 92 17.02 -5.58 -39.15
C HIS A 92 16.10 -4.99 -38.08
N PHE A 93 14.98 -4.39 -38.47
CA PHE A 93 14.04 -3.80 -37.52
C PHE A 93 13.45 -4.84 -36.57
N LYS A 94 13.09 -6.02 -37.09
CA LYS A 94 12.62 -7.15 -36.30
C LYS A 94 13.67 -7.62 -35.29
N SER A 95 14.93 -7.69 -35.69
CA SER A 95 16.07 -8.04 -34.83
C SER A 95 16.27 -7.00 -33.71
N GLU A 96 16.24 -5.71 -34.05
CA GLU A 96 16.37 -4.64 -33.06
C GLU A 96 15.21 -4.66 -32.05
N LEU A 97 13.97 -4.83 -32.52
CA LEU A 97 12.82 -5.00 -31.63
C LEU A 97 13.02 -6.19 -30.69
N GLN A 98 13.44 -7.35 -31.19
CA GLN A 98 13.69 -8.52 -30.35
C GLN A 98 14.75 -8.24 -29.29
N LYS A 99 15.85 -7.56 -29.64
CA LYS A 99 16.90 -7.16 -28.67
C LYS A 99 16.35 -6.18 -27.64
N THR A 100 15.57 -5.17 -28.05
CA THR A 100 14.98 -4.20 -27.13
C THR A 100 13.99 -4.86 -26.18
N TRP A 101 13.09 -5.70 -26.68
CA TRP A 101 12.14 -6.45 -25.86
C TRP A 101 12.85 -7.38 -24.87
N ALA A 102 13.88 -8.11 -25.31
CA ALA A 102 14.69 -8.95 -24.43
C ALA A 102 15.39 -8.15 -23.33
N SER A 103 15.90 -6.96 -23.65
CA SER A 103 16.52 -6.05 -22.68
C SER A 103 15.51 -5.54 -21.65
N VAL A 104 14.34 -5.07 -22.10
CA VAL A 104 13.27 -4.56 -21.22
C VAL A 104 12.80 -5.66 -20.26
N VAL A 105 12.49 -6.85 -20.79
CA VAL A 105 12.09 -7.99 -19.96
C VAL A 105 13.21 -8.40 -19.00
N GLY A 106 14.46 -8.44 -19.48
CA GLY A 106 15.62 -8.77 -18.64
C GLY A 106 15.82 -7.78 -17.50
N GLN A 107 15.63 -6.48 -17.73
CA GLN A 107 15.71 -5.46 -16.69
C GLN A 107 14.59 -5.60 -15.66
N GLU A 108 13.36 -5.82 -16.11
CA GLU A 108 12.20 -5.93 -15.22
C GLU A 108 12.27 -7.19 -14.35
N VAL A 109 12.61 -8.33 -14.95
CA VAL A 109 12.85 -9.59 -14.22
C VAL A 109 13.99 -9.44 -13.21
N LYS A 110 15.07 -8.73 -13.58
CA LYS A 110 16.19 -8.47 -12.66
C LYS A 110 15.77 -7.62 -11.46
N LYS A 111 14.95 -6.58 -11.66
CA LYS A 111 14.40 -5.77 -10.56
C LYS A 111 13.52 -6.60 -9.64
N GLY A 112 12.60 -7.40 -10.20
CA GLY A 112 11.74 -8.31 -9.44
C GLY A 112 12.57 -9.30 -8.59
N MET A 113 13.56 -9.93 -9.20
CA MET A 113 14.48 -10.86 -8.51
C MET A 113 15.25 -10.17 -7.37
N GLN A 114 15.69 -8.94 -7.56
CA GLN A 114 16.38 -8.17 -6.53
C GLN A 114 15.45 -7.88 -5.34
N SER A 115 14.20 -7.48 -5.58
CA SER A 115 13.21 -7.25 -4.52
C SER A 115 12.96 -8.53 -3.73
N ILE A 116 12.68 -9.64 -4.42
CA ILE A 116 12.44 -10.96 -3.81
C ILE A 116 13.65 -11.38 -2.96
N ASN A 117 14.88 -11.19 -3.45
CA ASN A 117 16.07 -11.55 -2.69
C ASN A 117 16.23 -10.74 -1.40
N VAL A 118 15.86 -9.46 -1.40
CA VAL A 118 15.86 -8.63 -0.17
C VAL A 118 14.80 -9.11 0.81
N GLU A 119 13.60 -9.40 0.33
CA GLU A 119 12.51 -9.94 1.15
C GLU A 119 12.87 -11.32 1.75
N VAL A 120 13.42 -12.25 0.95
CA VAL A 120 13.86 -13.57 1.41
C VAL A 120 14.94 -13.44 2.49
N LYS A 121 15.92 -12.55 2.32
CA LYS A 121 16.93 -12.28 3.35
C LYS A 121 16.32 -11.73 4.64
N THR A 122 15.27 -10.92 4.52
CA THR A 122 14.57 -10.35 5.68
C THR A 122 13.79 -11.44 6.41
N VAL A 123 13.05 -12.28 5.68
CA VAL A 123 12.35 -13.44 6.24
C VAL A 123 13.32 -14.40 6.91
N GLN A 124 14.45 -14.71 6.27
CA GLN A 124 15.50 -15.54 6.84
C GLN A 124 15.99 -14.96 8.18
N LYS A 125 16.31 -13.66 8.23
CA LYS A 125 16.75 -13.00 9.47
C LYS A 125 15.69 -13.10 10.57
N THR A 126 14.42 -12.81 10.26
CA THR A 126 13.34 -12.90 11.25
C THR A 126 13.11 -14.32 11.76
N LEU A 127 13.32 -15.33 10.92
CA LEU A 127 13.20 -16.73 11.30
C LEU A 127 14.34 -17.15 12.23
N GLU A 128 15.57 -16.74 11.92
CA GLU A 128 16.74 -16.95 12.79
C GLU A 128 16.54 -16.28 14.16
N GLU A 129 16.07 -15.02 14.18
CA GLU A 129 15.75 -14.29 15.42
C GLU A 129 14.65 -14.99 16.23
N ALA A 130 13.56 -15.45 15.60
CA ALA A 130 12.47 -16.16 16.26
C ALA A 130 12.93 -17.51 16.84
N GLN A 131 13.80 -18.23 16.12
CA GLN A 131 14.38 -19.47 16.61
C GLN A 131 15.27 -19.22 17.83
N GLU A 132 16.14 -18.20 17.80
CA GLU A 132 16.98 -17.84 18.95
C GLU A 132 16.16 -17.45 20.17
N ILE A 133 15.07 -16.68 19.99
CA ILE A 133 14.15 -16.32 21.08
C ILE A 133 13.57 -17.57 21.72
N LYS A 134 13.08 -18.51 20.91
CA LYS A 134 12.48 -19.76 21.40
C LYS A 134 13.49 -20.65 22.12
N GLU A 135 14.72 -20.75 21.63
CA GLU A 135 15.78 -21.53 22.28
C GLU A 135 16.23 -20.93 23.62
N ARG A 136 16.11 -19.61 23.79
CA ARG A 136 16.52 -18.86 24.99
C ARG A 136 15.36 -18.47 25.91
N GLU A 137 14.11 -18.73 25.53
CA GLU A 137 12.93 -18.27 26.26
C GLU A 137 12.88 -18.82 27.69
N LYS A 138 13.45 -20.01 27.93
CA LYS A 138 13.52 -20.66 29.26
C LYS A 138 14.81 -20.38 30.01
N ASN A 139 15.74 -19.64 29.38
CA ASN A 139 17.05 -19.38 29.92
C ASN A 139 17.05 -18.12 30.79
N MET A 140 17.84 -18.15 31.86
CA MET A 140 18.09 -17.05 32.76
C MET A 140 19.58 -16.99 33.09
N VAL A 141 20.08 -15.78 33.36
CA VAL A 141 21.46 -15.54 33.74
C VAL A 141 21.51 -15.00 35.16
N PHE A 142 22.31 -15.64 35.99
CA PHE A 142 22.51 -15.28 37.39
C PHE A 142 23.96 -14.85 37.59
N ASN A 143 24.17 -13.81 38.39
CA ASN A 143 25.51 -13.52 38.90
C ASN A 143 25.59 -13.84 40.38
N VAL A 144 26.29 -14.93 40.69
CA VAL A 144 26.46 -15.46 42.04
C VAL A 144 27.96 -15.60 42.29
N THR A 145 28.41 -15.42 43.53
CA THR A 145 29.83 -15.60 43.89
C THR A 145 30.35 -16.97 43.47
N GLU A 146 31.59 -17.09 43.00
CA GLU A 146 32.19 -18.38 42.63
C GLU A 146 32.20 -19.35 43.83
N GLY A 147 31.88 -20.61 43.60
CA GLY A 147 31.92 -21.65 44.61
C GLY A 147 31.67 -23.03 44.00
N ASP A 148 32.10 -24.08 44.68
CA ASP A 148 32.01 -25.45 44.13
C ASP A 148 30.58 -26.03 44.19
N ASN A 149 29.69 -25.39 44.96
CA ASN A 149 28.30 -25.82 45.13
C ASN A 149 27.27 -24.87 44.51
N ASP A 150 27.47 -24.53 43.24
CA ASP A 150 26.57 -23.63 42.51
C ASP A 150 25.15 -24.16 42.41
N ARG A 151 25.00 -25.48 42.24
CA ARG A 151 23.70 -26.12 42.05
C ARG A 151 22.79 -25.92 43.25
N ASP A 152 23.28 -26.19 44.45
CA ASP A 152 22.44 -26.10 45.66
C ASP A 152 22.16 -24.64 46.03
N ARG A 153 23.15 -23.76 45.87
CA ARG A 153 22.98 -22.32 46.14
C ARG A 153 21.94 -21.70 45.23
N VAL A 154 21.98 -22.00 43.93
CA VAL A 154 20.99 -21.50 42.98
C VAL A 154 19.60 -22.03 43.31
N LYS A 155 19.47 -23.32 43.66
CA LYS A 155 18.20 -23.91 44.09
C LYS A 155 17.65 -23.23 45.34
N GLU A 156 18.49 -22.95 46.34
CA GLU A 156 18.08 -22.26 47.56
C GLU A 156 17.58 -20.84 47.27
N ILE A 157 18.28 -20.11 46.39
CA ILE A 157 17.86 -18.76 45.95
C ILE A 157 16.53 -18.82 45.21
N ILE A 158 16.36 -19.75 44.27
CA ILE A 158 15.10 -19.87 43.52
C ILE A 158 13.95 -20.27 44.44
N LYS A 159 14.17 -21.19 45.38
CA LYS A 159 13.17 -21.60 46.37
C LYS A 159 12.69 -20.44 47.25
N LYS A 160 13.56 -19.45 47.50
CA LYS A 160 13.20 -18.21 48.19
C LYS A 160 12.38 -17.24 47.33
N LEU A 161 12.50 -17.30 46.01
CA LEU A 161 11.82 -16.42 45.06
C LEU A 161 10.54 -17.00 44.48
N SER A 162 10.44 -18.32 44.41
CA SER A 162 9.36 -19.07 43.79
C SER A 162 9.17 -20.40 44.51
N SER A 163 7.93 -20.87 44.61
CA SER A 163 7.63 -22.24 45.01
C SER A 163 8.35 -23.25 44.10
N ASP A 164 8.65 -24.43 44.66
CA ASP A 164 9.55 -25.45 44.12
C ASP A 164 9.45 -25.58 42.60
N SER A 165 10.55 -25.32 41.91
CA SER A 165 10.61 -25.21 40.45
C SER A 165 11.74 -26.07 39.92
N ASP A 166 11.39 -27.03 39.07
CA ASP A 166 12.37 -27.89 38.42
C ASP A 166 13.19 -27.12 37.37
N MET A 167 14.48 -27.46 37.32
CA MET A 167 15.49 -26.81 36.48
C MET A 167 16.21 -27.87 35.65
N LYS A 168 16.21 -27.70 34.33
CA LYS A 168 16.86 -28.63 33.38
C LYS A 168 18.38 -28.59 33.49
N ARG A 169 18.95 -27.39 33.59
CA ARG A 169 20.39 -27.19 33.40
C ARG A 169 20.90 -25.97 34.15
N ILE A 170 22.07 -26.12 34.78
CA ILE A 170 22.77 -25.05 35.52
C ILE A 170 24.24 -25.14 35.14
N ILE A 171 24.79 -24.11 34.49
CA ILE A 171 26.16 -24.11 33.96
C ILE A 171 26.79 -22.72 34.12
N ARG A 172 28.03 -22.64 34.62
CA ARG A 172 28.83 -21.40 34.61
C ARG A 172 29.28 -21.06 33.18
N LEU A 173 29.12 -19.80 32.79
CA LEU A 173 29.48 -19.28 31.47
C LEU A 173 30.92 -18.73 31.47
N GLY A 174 31.74 -19.20 30.52
CA GLY A 174 33.10 -18.70 30.29
C GLY A 174 34.19 -19.39 31.11
N LYS A 175 35.44 -18.94 30.92
CA LYS A 175 36.64 -19.45 31.62
C LYS A 175 36.80 -18.80 32.99
N ARG A 176 37.18 -19.58 34.01
CA ARG A 176 37.38 -19.08 35.37
C ARG A 176 38.54 -18.08 35.40
N VAL A 177 38.30 -16.92 35.99
CA VAL A 177 39.30 -15.85 36.20
C VAL A 177 39.16 -15.40 37.65
N GLU A 178 40.28 -15.24 38.36
CA GLU A 178 40.27 -14.95 39.81
C GLU A 178 39.62 -13.60 40.18
N SER A 179 39.60 -12.63 39.26
CA SER A 179 39.13 -11.27 39.52
C SER A 179 37.62 -11.05 39.35
N THR A 180 36.89 -12.00 38.76
CA THR A 180 35.47 -11.81 38.42
C THR A 180 34.66 -13.08 38.57
N ASN A 181 33.44 -12.95 39.09
CA ASN A 181 32.48 -14.05 39.13
C ASN A 181 31.92 -14.30 37.73
N ARG A 182 31.95 -15.57 37.27
CA ARG A 182 31.30 -15.93 36.01
C ARG A 182 29.78 -15.98 36.16
N PRO A 183 29.00 -15.50 35.19
CA PRO A 183 27.57 -15.70 35.21
C PRO A 183 27.20 -17.19 35.13
N ILE A 184 26.10 -17.59 35.76
CA ILE A 184 25.50 -18.92 35.67
C ILE A 184 24.31 -18.85 34.71
N LEU A 185 24.32 -19.70 33.69
CA LEU A 185 23.16 -19.97 32.85
C LEU A 185 22.29 -21.03 33.50
N ILE A 186 21.01 -20.72 33.64
CA ILE A 186 19.99 -21.62 34.13
C ILE A 186 18.95 -21.81 33.04
N VAL A 187 18.57 -23.07 32.79
CA VAL A 187 17.46 -23.42 31.91
C VAL A 187 16.34 -23.97 32.77
N MET A 188 15.22 -23.24 32.83
CA MET A 188 14.02 -23.65 33.56
C MET A 188 13.25 -24.71 32.76
N ASP A 189 12.48 -25.56 33.46
CA ASP A 189 11.58 -26.50 32.78
C ASP A 189 10.39 -25.79 32.11
N ASN A 190 9.89 -24.76 32.77
CA ASN A 190 8.71 -23.99 32.39
C ASN A 190 9.00 -22.48 32.31
N ILE A 191 8.46 -21.82 31.29
CA ILE A 191 8.52 -20.37 31.08
C ILE A 191 7.81 -19.63 32.22
N SER A 192 6.66 -20.12 32.67
CA SER A 192 5.90 -19.48 33.77
C SER A 192 6.70 -19.43 35.08
N ALA A 193 7.48 -20.48 35.36
CA ALA A 193 8.36 -20.52 36.53
C ALA A 193 9.50 -19.50 36.39
N LYS A 194 10.12 -19.40 35.20
CA LYS A 194 11.11 -18.36 34.90
C LYS A 194 10.54 -16.96 35.15
N GLU A 195 9.35 -16.67 34.61
CA GLU A 195 8.73 -15.35 34.75
C GLU A 195 8.47 -14.98 36.21
N LEU A 196 7.99 -15.93 37.02
CA LEU A 196 7.76 -15.71 38.44
C LEU A 196 9.05 -15.39 39.20
N VAL A 197 10.14 -16.09 38.88
CA VAL A 197 11.47 -15.85 39.47
C VAL A 197 12.01 -14.48 39.07
N ILE A 198 11.90 -14.09 37.80
CA ILE A 198 12.33 -12.76 37.33
C ILE A 198 11.51 -11.66 38.01
N LYS A 199 10.18 -11.81 38.04
CA LYS A 199 9.29 -10.85 38.70
C LYS A 199 9.56 -10.72 40.19
N SER A 200 9.91 -11.80 40.87
CA SER A 200 10.20 -11.79 42.30
C SER A 200 11.63 -11.39 42.66
N SER A 201 12.52 -11.24 41.67
CA SER A 201 13.96 -11.02 41.88
C SER A 201 14.30 -9.76 42.67
N TYR A 202 13.44 -8.74 42.68
CA TYR A 202 13.61 -7.53 43.50
C TYR A 202 13.69 -7.85 45.01
N LYS A 203 13.01 -8.91 45.45
CA LYS A 203 12.99 -9.36 46.85
C LYS A 203 14.38 -9.74 47.35
N LEU A 204 15.30 -10.16 46.48
CA LEU A 204 16.67 -10.51 46.87
C LEU A 204 17.39 -9.37 47.59
N LYS A 205 17.12 -8.12 47.18
CA LYS A 205 17.70 -6.93 47.83
C LYS A 205 17.18 -6.71 49.24
N GLN A 206 15.96 -7.18 49.52
CA GLN A 206 15.29 -7.02 50.82
C GLN A 206 15.63 -8.15 51.79
N MET A 207 16.05 -9.32 51.28
CA MET A 207 16.24 -10.52 52.11
C MET A 207 17.60 -10.58 52.83
N SER A 208 18.71 -10.19 52.18
CA SER A 208 20.03 -10.12 52.84
C SER A 208 21.05 -9.28 52.06
N GLU A 209 22.08 -8.80 52.75
CA GLU A 209 23.18 -8.04 52.13
C GLU A 209 23.95 -8.88 51.10
N GLU A 210 24.13 -10.17 51.34
CA GLU A 210 24.79 -11.08 50.40
C GLU A 210 23.97 -11.30 49.13
N LEU A 211 22.65 -11.44 49.24
CA LEU A 211 21.75 -11.62 48.11
C LEU A 211 21.50 -10.32 47.34
N SER A 212 21.70 -9.16 47.95
CA SER A 212 21.63 -7.86 47.27
C SER A 212 22.63 -7.70 46.12
N LYS A 213 23.75 -8.45 46.19
CA LYS A 213 24.80 -8.47 45.16
C LYS A 213 24.48 -9.44 44.00
N VAL A 214 23.49 -10.31 44.19
CA VAL A 214 23.03 -11.24 43.16
C VAL A 214 22.07 -10.50 42.25
N TRP A 215 22.30 -10.60 40.94
CA TRP A 215 21.36 -10.13 39.93
C TRP A 215 20.91 -11.28 39.05
N ILE A 216 19.66 -11.19 38.62
CA ILE A 216 18.98 -12.14 37.76
C ILE A 216 18.53 -11.38 36.52
N ALA A 217 18.80 -11.93 35.34
CA ALA A 217 18.40 -11.32 34.07
C ALA A 217 17.96 -12.37 33.05
N ASN A 218 17.24 -11.90 32.04
CA ASN A 218 16.97 -12.70 30.84
C ASN A 218 18.27 -13.02 30.09
N ASP A 219 18.34 -14.21 29.48
CA ASP A 219 19.44 -14.61 28.58
C ASP A 219 19.30 -13.93 27.21
N LEU A 220 19.73 -12.67 27.15
CA LEU A 220 19.72 -11.87 25.94
C LEU A 220 20.99 -12.10 25.10
N THR A 221 20.83 -12.05 23.78
CA THR A 221 21.98 -12.13 22.84
C THR A 221 22.92 -10.93 23.03
N ALA A 222 24.13 -11.02 22.48
CA ALA A 222 25.10 -9.92 22.57
C ALA A 222 24.56 -8.64 21.88
N GLU A 223 23.89 -8.79 20.74
CA GLU A 223 23.29 -7.68 20.00
C GLU A 223 22.12 -7.06 20.78
N GLN A 224 21.21 -7.88 21.30
CA GLN A 224 20.09 -7.42 22.14
C GLN A 224 20.57 -6.67 23.39
N ARG A 225 21.60 -7.20 24.08
CA ARG A 225 22.21 -6.51 25.23
C ARG A 225 22.83 -5.17 24.85
N SER A 226 23.51 -5.11 23.70
CA SER A 226 24.08 -3.86 23.18
C SER A 226 22.99 -2.83 22.87
N GLY A 227 21.93 -3.24 22.17
CA GLY A 227 20.78 -2.39 21.87
C GLY A 227 20.09 -1.87 23.13
N LEU A 228 19.80 -2.76 24.10
CA LEU A 228 19.22 -2.36 25.38
C LEU A 228 20.12 -1.40 26.15
N LYS A 229 21.44 -1.65 26.19
CA LYS A 229 22.40 -0.75 26.83
C LYS A 229 22.40 0.64 26.19
N SER A 230 22.29 0.72 24.87
CA SER A 230 22.18 1.99 24.14
C SER A 230 20.88 2.73 24.49
N LEU A 231 19.74 2.03 24.51
CA LEU A 231 18.45 2.62 24.89
C LEU A 231 18.46 3.16 26.33
N ILE A 232 19.00 2.39 27.28
CA ILE A 232 19.13 2.81 28.68
C ILE A 232 20.07 4.01 28.79
N ALA A 233 21.20 4.02 28.07
CA ALA A 233 22.13 5.15 28.08
C ALA A 233 21.46 6.41 27.54
N ASN A 234 20.72 6.32 26.43
CA ASN A 234 19.97 7.43 25.87
C ASN A 234 18.92 7.96 26.84
N ALA A 235 18.16 7.07 27.50
CA ALA A 235 17.18 7.46 28.51
C ALA A 235 17.84 8.21 29.68
N LYS A 236 18.94 7.66 30.23
CA LYS A 236 19.70 8.29 31.32
C LYS A 236 20.30 9.64 30.92
N SER A 237 20.82 9.77 29.69
CA SER A 237 21.33 11.05 29.20
C SER A 237 20.23 12.10 29.05
N ARG A 238 19.03 11.69 28.59
CA ARG A 238 17.86 12.58 28.51
C ARG A 238 17.37 12.99 29.88
N GLU A 239 17.37 12.08 30.84
CA GLU A 239 17.04 12.36 32.24
C GLU A 239 18.04 13.34 32.86
N ALA A 240 19.34 13.09 32.73
CA ALA A 240 20.39 13.96 33.28
C ALA A 240 20.43 15.36 32.64
N ALA A 241 19.99 15.49 31.38
CA ALA A 241 19.88 16.78 30.70
C ALA A 241 18.62 17.58 31.13
N CYS A 242 17.68 16.96 31.84
CA CYS A 242 16.45 17.60 32.31
C CYS A 242 16.57 17.93 33.81
N THR A 243 16.80 19.19 34.14
CA THR A 243 16.83 19.71 35.52
C THR A 243 15.48 19.63 36.26
N GLY A 244 14.38 19.32 35.56
CA GLY A 244 13.02 19.23 36.10
C GLY A 244 12.36 17.84 36.06
N GLY A 245 13.12 16.77 35.78
CA GLY A 245 12.59 15.40 35.70
C GLY A 245 11.80 15.13 34.40
N PHE A 246 12.28 14.18 33.60
CA PHE A 246 11.72 13.86 32.29
C PHE A 246 10.23 13.46 32.32
N LEU A 247 9.83 12.66 33.32
CA LEU A 247 8.46 12.18 33.52
C LEU A 247 7.45 13.32 33.70
N TYR A 248 7.82 14.32 34.52
CA TYR A 248 6.96 15.47 34.80
C TYR A 248 6.70 16.31 33.56
N ARG A 249 7.72 16.49 32.71
CA ARG A 249 7.57 17.22 31.45
C ARG A 249 6.64 16.51 30.47
N GLU A 250 6.74 15.18 30.36
CA GLU A 250 5.82 14.41 29.50
C GLU A 250 4.39 14.45 30.04
N LEU A 251 4.22 14.33 31.36
CA LEU A 251 2.91 14.48 32.01
C LEU A 251 2.29 15.85 31.76
N VAL A 252 3.07 16.94 31.89
CA VAL A 252 2.62 18.31 31.58
C VAL A 252 2.19 18.41 30.12
N ALA A 253 3.00 17.92 29.17
CA ALA A 253 2.66 17.98 27.75
C ALA A 253 1.36 17.22 27.42
N VAL A 254 1.14 16.06 28.04
CA VAL A 254 -0.12 15.30 27.91
C VAL A 254 -1.30 16.07 28.51
N LEU A 255 -1.11 16.64 29.70
CA LEU A 255 -2.14 17.43 30.39
C LEU A 255 -2.51 18.72 29.63
N GLU A 256 -1.55 19.39 28.99
CA GLU A 256 -1.80 20.55 28.12
C GLU A 256 -2.75 20.17 26.98
N ILE A 257 -2.49 19.06 26.30
CA ILE A 257 -3.33 18.58 25.19
C ILE A 257 -4.72 18.20 25.72
N ILE A 258 -4.81 17.42 26.79
CA ILE A 258 -6.09 16.95 27.33
C ILE A 258 -6.94 18.12 27.85
N SER A 259 -6.31 19.10 28.49
CA SER A 259 -6.99 20.30 29.02
C SER A 259 -7.52 21.20 27.90
N LEU A 260 -6.90 21.20 26.72
CA LEU A 260 -7.44 21.89 25.53
C LEU A 260 -8.68 21.18 24.97
N LEU A 261 -8.75 19.85 25.09
CA LEU A 261 -9.83 19.05 24.52
C LEU A 261 -11.03 18.89 25.46
N SER A 262 -10.80 18.96 26.78
CA SER A 262 -11.82 18.66 27.78
C SER A 262 -11.61 19.41 29.09
N ASN A 263 -12.69 19.94 29.66
CA ASN A 263 -12.68 20.59 30.99
C ASN A 263 -12.78 19.59 32.15
N ASN A 264 -13.07 18.33 31.85
CA ASN A 264 -13.33 17.27 32.82
C ASN A 264 -12.31 16.16 32.58
N VAL A 265 -11.25 16.18 33.36
CA VAL A 265 -10.13 15.25 33.26
C VAL A 265 -10.20 14.29 34.44
N VAL A 266 -9.99 13.01 34.16
CA VAL A 266 -9.79 11.97 35.17
C VAL A 266 -8.52 11.23 34.80
N LEU A 267 -7.55 11.22 35.71
CA LEU A 267 -6.35 10.39 35.65
C LEU A 267 -6.42 9.40 36.80
N ALA A 268 -6.13 8.13 36.54
CA ALA A 268 -6.07 7.11 37.58
C ALA A 268 -4.90 6.17 37.28
N GLY A 269 -4.16 5.79 38.32
CA GLY A 269 -3.06 4.83 38.20
C GLY A 269 -2.03 4.95 39.31
N ASP A 270 -1.04 4.07 39.24
CA ASP A 270 0.15 4.06 40.10
C ASP A 270 1.15 5.10 39.58
N PHE A 271 1.39 6.14 40.38
CA PHE A 271 2.40 7.15 40.09
C PHE A 271 3.75 6.81 40.71
N SER A 272 3.78 5.83 41.62
CA SER A 272 4.96 5.41 42.39
C SER A 272 5.67 6.58 43.09
N VAL A 273 4.93 7.64 43.42
CA VAL A 273 5.39 8.83 44.15
C VAL A 273 4.57 8.94 45.43
N HIS A 274 5.25 9.12 46.56
CA HIS A 274 4.65 9.23 47.89
C HIS A 274 3.99 10.61 48.12
N VAL A 275 2.81 10.86 47.52
CA VAL A 275 2.19 12.19 47.56
C VAL A 275 1.84 12.70 48.96
N GLU A 276 1.78 11.81 49.96
CA GLU A 276 1.61 12.18 51.37
C GLU A 276 2.85 12.85 52.00
N LYS A 277 4.03 12.71 51.38
CA LYS A 277 5.29 13.29 51.86
C LYS A 277 5.46 14.70 51.34
N HIS A 278 4.83 15.68 51.99
CA HIS A 278 4.80 17.08 51.53
C HIS A 278 6.17 17.77 51.39
N MET A 279 7.25 17.23 51.97
CA MET A 279 8.61 17.77 51.86
C MET A 279 9.48 17.04 50.81
N ASP A 280 8.95 16.00 50.17
CA ASP A 280 9.65 15.27 49.12
C ASP A 280 9.57 16.02 47.78
N PRO A 281 10.70 16.27 47.08
CA PRO A 281 10.71 17.05 45.85
C PRO A 281 9.79 16.50 44.75
N HIS A 282 9.69 15.17 44.62
CA HIS A 282 8.82 14.54 43.62
C HIS A 282 7.34 14.75 43.94
N SER A 283 7.00 14.67 45.21
CA SER A 283 5.65 14.93 45.72
C SER A 283 5.24 16.39 45.53
N VAL A 284 6.15 17.34 45.81
CA VAL A 284 5.94 18.77 45.55
C VAL A 284 5.73 19.04 44.06
N SER A 285 6.64 18.59 43.19
CA SER A 285 6.52 18.80 41.74
C SER A 285 5.24 18.20 41.17
N LEU A 286 4.85 16.99 41.60
CA LEU A 286 3.62 16.34 41.12
C LEU A 286 2.37 17.10 41.59
N CYS A 287 2.34 17.56 42.84
CA CYS A 287 1.24 18.37 43.37
C CYS A 287 1.14 19.74 42.70
N GLU A 288 2.27 20.40 42.40
CA GLU A 288 2.30 21.65 41.64
C GLU A 288 1.73 21.46 40.23
N ILE A 289 2.08 20.36 39.55
CA ILE A 289 1.52 20.04 38.23
C ILE A 289 0.01 19.88 38.33
N PHE A 290 -0.50 19.09 39.28
CA PHE A 290 -1.95 18.95 39.46
C PHE A 290 -2.62 20.30 39.74
N GLY A 291 -2.03 21.13 40.60
CA GLY A 291 -2.51 22.48 40.89
C GLY A 291 -2.58 23.36 39.64
N ASN A 292 -1.56 23.34 38.78
CA ASN A 292 -1.51 24.13 37.55
C ASN A 292 -2.63 23.77 36.55
N PHE A 293 -3.11 22.51 36.57
CA PHE A 293 -4.20 22.04 35.71
C PHE A 293 -5.56 21.99 36.42
N ASN A 294 -5.71 22.60 37.61
CA ASN A 294 -6.92 22.52 38.44
C ASN A 294 -7.38 21.08 38.73
N LEU A 295 -6.42 20.18 38.88
CA LEU A 295 -6.62 18.78 39.21
C LEU A 295 -6.39 18.56 40.71
N VAL A 296 -7.13 17.62 41.28
CA VAL A 296 -7.03 17.26 42.69
C VAL A 296 -7.00 15.75 42.84
N ASN A 297 -6.07 15.25 43.66
CA ASN A 297 -6.05 13.85 44.09
C ASN A 297 -7.22 13.60 45.07
N ARG A 298 -7.96 12.53 44.82
CA ARG A 298 -9.12 12.10 45.60
C ARG A 298 -8.81 11.01 46.62
N ILE A 299 -7.61 10.43 46.58
CA ILE A 299 -7.17 9.35 47.47
C ILE A 299 -6.33 9.93 48.61
N ASN A 300 -6.70 9.60 49.84
CA ASN A 300 -6.02 10.05 51.06
C ASN A 300 -5.64 8.91 52.02
N GLU A 301 -5.87 7.66 51.61
CA GLU A 301 -5.57 6.45 52.39
C GLU A 301 -4.37 5.70 51.78
N PRO A 302 -3.57 4.98 52.59
CA PRO A 302 -2.46 4.19 52.08
C PRO A 302 -2.90 3.13 51.07
N THR A 303 -2.27 3.10 49.91
CA THR A 303 -2.58 2.18 48.81
C THR A 303 -1.59 1.03 48.67
N HIS A 304 -0.52 1.00 49.47
CA HIS A 304 0.51 -0.04 49.41
C HIS A 304 0.76 -0.69 50.80
N GLU A 305 1.19 -1.95 50.83
CA GLU A 305 1.35 -2.74 52.08
C GLU A 305 2.38 -2.15 53.04
N LEU A 306 3.41 -1.48 52.50
CA LEU A 306 4.44 -0.78 53.26
C LEU A 306 4.00 0.64 53.68
N GLY A 307 2.75 1.00 53.43
CA GLY A 307 2.21 2.35 53.57
C GLY A 307 2.51 3.25 52.36
N GLY A 308 1.97 4.47 52.42
CA GLY A 308 2.10 5.48 51.38
C GLY A 308 0.92 5.51 50.39
N VAL A 309 0.73 6.66 49.76
CA VAL A 309 -0.35 6.92 48.81
C VAL A 309 0.29 7.00 47.41
N LEU A 310 0.35 5.87 46.71
CA LEU A 310 1.05 5.72 45.43
C LEU A 310 0.08 5.63 44.24
N ASP A 311 -0.98 4.86 44.41
CA ASP A 311 -2.12 4.79 43.49
C ASP A 311 -3.08 5.96 43.70
N LEU A 312 -3.27 6.78 42.67
CA LEU A 312 -4.05 8.01 42.74
C LEU A 312 -5.27 7.96 41.83
N ILE A 313 -6.33 8.66 42.25
CA ILE A 313 -7.43 9.07 41.39
C ILE A 313 -7.44 10.59 41.40
N ILE A 314 -7.02 11.19 40.30
CA ILE A 314 -6.88 12.62 40.11
C ILE A 314 -7.98 13.09 39.19
N THR A 315 -8.74 14.09 39.60
CA THR A 315 -9.84 14.62 38.79
C THR A 315 -9.79 16.14 38.73
N SER A 316 -10.37 16.75 37.70
CA SER A 316 -10.72 18.18 37.75
C SER A 316 -11.50 18.49 39.03
N MET A 317 -11.20 19.64 39.65
CA MET A 317 -11.74 20.00 40.97
C MET A 317 -13.27 19.93 41.05
N SER A 318 -13.95 20.35 39.97
CA SER A 318 -15.41 20.36 39.82
C SER A 318 -16.02 19.02 39.43
N PHE A 319 -15.22 17.99 39.17
CA PHE A 319 -15.72 16.70 38.70
C PHE A 319 -16.35 15.90 39.86
N PRO A 320 -17.61 15.45 39.74
CA PRO A 320 -18.31 14.75 40.82
C PRO A 320 -17.81 13.30 40.94
N VAL A 321 -17.17 13.01 42.08
CA VAL A 321 -16.68 11.69 42.45
C VAL A 321 -17.37 11.24 43.73
N PHE A 322 -17.87 10.02 43.75
CA PHE A 322 -18.58 9.42 44.87
C PHE A 322 -17.95 8.07 45.23
N ASP A 323 -18.27 7.55 46.42
CA ASP A 323 -17.93 6.20 46.85
C ASP A 323 -16.45 5.83 46.65
N ILE A 324 -15.56 6.73 47.07
CA ILE A 324 -14.11 6.49 47.04
C ILE A 324 -13.78 5.50 48.15
N ARG A 325 -13.14 4.38 47.79
CA ARG A 325 -12.72 3.33 48.73
C ARG A 325 -11.35 2.81 48.35
N VAL A 326 -10.50 2.57 49.35
CA VAL A 326 -9.26 1.81 49.19
C VAL A 326 -9.44 0.49 49.94
N LEU A 327 -9.45 -0.63 49.23
CA LEU A 327 -9.45 -1.95 49.87
C LEU A 327 -8.05 -2.25 50.42
N PRO A 328 -7.94 -2.95 51.56
CA PRO A 328 -6.66 -3.16 52.21
C PRO A 328 -5.60 -3.79 51.30
N PRO A 329 -4.39 -3.21 51.20
CA PRO A 329 -3.27 -3.88 50.55
C PRO A 329 -2.84 -5.13 51.33
N GLY A 330 -2.13 -6.03 50.68
CA GLY A 330 -1.62 -7.28 51.25
C GLY A 330 -2.62 -8.46 51.26
N VAL A 331 -3.87 -8.26 50.82
CA VAL A 331 -4.87 -9.35 50.73
C VAL A 331 -4.71 -10.17 49.46
N PHE A 332 -4.70 -9.49 48.31
CA PHE A 332 -4.57 -10.12 46.98
C PHE A 332 -3.36 -9.60 46.19
N SER A 333 -2.80 -8.46 46.60
CA SER A 333 -1.68 -7.75 45.98
C SER A 333 -1.01 -6.88 47.06
N ASP A 334 0.26 -6.55 46.90
CA ASP A 334 0.97 -5.54 47.72
C ASP A 334 0.38 -4.13 47.54
N HIS A 335 -0.38 -3.90 46.46
CA HIS A 335 -1.25 -2.74 46.28
C HIS A 335 -2.71 -3.03 46.66
N GLY A 336 -3.37 -2.04 47.26
CA GLY A 336 -4.79 -2.04 47.61
C GLY A 336 -5.65 -1.65 46.41
N LEU A 337 -6.84 -2.24 46.27
CA LEU A 337 -7.76 -1.88 45.19
C LEU A 337 -8.37 -0.51 45.47
N VAL A 338 -8.06 0.47 44.63
CA VAL A 338 -8.68 1.79 44.66
C VAL A 338 -9.96 1.78 43.81
N GLN A 339 -11.09 2.15 44.41
CA GLN A 339 -12.39 2.22 43.77
C GLN A 339 -12.97 3.62 43.93
N ALA A 340 -13.63 4.12 42.88
CA ALA A 340 -14.44 5.34 42.95
C ALA A 340 -15.56 5.28 41.90
N CYS A 341 -16.69 5.90 42.20
CA CYS A 341 -17.80 6.08 41.29
C CYS A 341 -17.75 7.48 40.66
N LEU A 342 -17.70 7.53 39.33
CA LEU A 342 -17.63 8.76 38.54
C LEU A 342 -19.00 9.05 37.90
N SER A 343 -19.61 10.21 38.20
CA SER A 343 -20.91 10.56 37.61
C SER A 343 -20.75 11.27 36.27
N ILE A 344 -21.10 10.58 35.18
CA ILE A 344 -21.06 11.14 33.82
C ILE A 344 -22.34 11.95 33.52
N ASP A 345 -23.47 11.65 34.18
CA ASP A 345 -24.78 12.24 33.88
C ASP A 345 -24.96 13.68 34.38
N GLN A 346 -24.28 14.07 35.46
CA GLN A 346 -24.32 15.46 35.96
C GLN A 346 -23.58 16.43 35.02
N VAL A 347 -22.60 15.95 34.25
CA VAL A 347 -21.86 16.73 33.24
C VAL A 347 -22.78 17.18 32.10
N ILE A 348 -23.74 16.34 31.69
CA ILE A 348 -24.72 16.66 30.63
C ILE A 348 -25.75 17.68 31.13
N ARG A 349 -26.16 17.62 32.39
CA ARG A 349 -27.12 18.59 32.97
C ARG A 349 -26.53 19.98 33.18
N MET A 350 -25.23 20.10 33.43
CA MET A 350 -24.56 21.41 33.54
C MET A 350 -24.45 22.15 32.19
N LYS A 351 -24.42 21.43 31.06
CA LYS A 351 -24.47 21.99 29.69
C LYS A 351 -25.88 22.36 29.18
N LYS A 352 -26.94 22.14 29.98
CA LYS A 352 -28.33 22.46 29.61
C LYS A 352 -28.87 23.73 30.27
N LYS A 353 -28.07 24.44 31.07
CA LYS A 353 -28.51 25.66 31.78
C LYS A 353 -28.39 26.95 30.96
N ASP A 354 -28.00 26.81 29.71
CA ASP A 354 -27.92 27.82 28.67
C ASP A 354 -28.93 27.51 27.55
N GLY A 355 -30.20 27.74 27.87
CA GLY A 355 -31.24 28.07 26.90
C GLY A 355 -31.81 26.94 26.04
N SER A 356 -32.86 26.26 26.54
CA SER A 356 -34.18 26.18 25.88
C SER A 356 -35.08 25.15 26.56
N ILE A 357 -36.34 25.56 26.77
CA ILE A 357 -37.45 24.80 27.33
C ILE A 357 -37.97 23.85 26.25
N LEU A 358 -38.20 22.58 26.60
CA LEU A 358 -39.11 21.72 25.86
C LEU A 358 -40.01 20.99 26.86
N GLU A 359 -41.21 21.51 27.01
CA GLU A 359 -42.36 20.77 27.51
C GLU A 359 -42.59 19.57 26.58
N LYS A 360 -42.73 18.38 27.16
CA LYS A 360 -43.39 17.26 26.49
C LYS A 360 -44.70 17.00 27.22
N HIS A 361 -45.78 17.38 26.56
CA HIS A 361 -47.11 16.84 26.81
C HIS A 361 -47.09 15.33 26.50
N GLU A 362 -47.56 14.53 27.45
CA GLU A 362 -47.97 13.14 27.22
C GLU A 362 -49.31 13.13 26.48
N SER A 363 -49.34 12.45 25.33
CA SER A 363 -50.44 11.69 24.74
C SER A 363 -49.88 10.80 23.66
#